data_AF-A0A960JM83-F1
#
_entry.id   AF-A0A960JM83-F1
#
_cell.length_a   1.000
_cell.length_b   1.000
_cell.length_c   1.000
_cell.angle_alpha   90.00
_cell.angle_beta   90.00
_cell.angle_gamma   90.00
#
_symmetry.space_group_name_H-M   'P 1'
#
loop_
_entity.id
_entity.type
_entity.pdbx_description
1 polymer ?
#
loop_
_entity_poly.entity_id
_entity_poly.type
_entity_poly.pdbx_seq_one_letter_code
_entity_poly.pdbx_strand_id
1 'polypeptide(L)'
;SNPDTTSDAELADAARAILDEVYADQLVELAGRFDELRSQGRTAVDISDLARLSTLGAVDTLLVDIDANVPGTIDDGGAVTLDESDEPANYGVTDEIARRVLLAGGRVLAVRSGDLPDDGPVAGLLRFVV
;
A
#
# COMPACT_ATOMS: atom_id res chain seq x y z
N SER A 1 47.52 -10.97 14.26
CA SER A 1 46.53 -9.93 13.97
C SER A 1 46.05 -10.08 12.55
N ASN A 2 44.79 -10.49 12.38
CA ASN A 2 43.87 -10.02 11.33
C ASN A 2 42.44 -10.40 11.78
N PRO A 3 41.67 -9.47 12.38
CA PRO A 3 40.31 -9.74 12.89
C PRO A 3 39.20 -9.32 11.90
N ASP A 4 39.47 -9.28 10.59
CA ASP A 4 38.59 -8.61 9.61
C ASP A 4 37.58 -9.54 8.91
N THR A 5 37.38 -10.76 9.42
CA THR A 5 36.42 -11.76 8.87
C THR A 5 35.35 -12.18 9.87
N THR A 6 35.00 -11.32 10.84
CA THR A 6 33.57 -11.14 11.21
C THR A 6 32.91 -10.49 10.00
N SER A 7 32.82 -11.29 8.94
CA SER A 7 32.82 -10.85 7.55
C SER A 7 31.46 -10.34 7.15
N ASP A 8 31.40 -9.46 6.16
CA ASP A 8 30.21 -8.77 5.66
C ASP A 8 28.90 -9.59 5.61
N ALA A 9 28.96 -10.91 5.49
CA ALA A 9 27.82 -11.83 5.61
C ALA A 9 27.15 -11.82 7.01
N GLU A 10 27.92 -11.88 8.11
CA GLU A 10 27.36 -11.82 9.47
C GLU A 10 26.78 -10.43 9.78
N LEU A 11 27.41 -9.38 9.25
CA LEU A 11 26.89 -8.01 9.30
C LEU A 11 25.62 -7.85 8.45
N ALA A 12 25.56 -8.47 7.27
CA ALA A 12 24.38 -8.45 6.42
C ALA A 12 23.22 -9.22 7.04
N ASP A 13 23.47 -10.38 7.64
CA ASP A 13 22.44 -11.16 8.33
C ASP A 13 21.92 -10.45 9.57
N ALA A 14 22.81 -9.87 10.38
CA ALA A 14 22.41 -9.06 11.54
C ALA A 14 21.65 -7.79 11.11
N ALA A 15 22.11 -7.10 10.06
CA ALA A 15 21.41 -5.95 9.51
C ALA A 15 20.03 -6.34 8.95
N ARG A 16 19.91 -7.51 8.33
CA ARG A 16 18.64 -8.04 7.80
C ARG A 16 17.66 -8.36 8.91
N ALA A 17 18.10 -9.05 9.98
CA ALA A 17 17.25 -9.35 11.13
C ALA A 17 16.74 -8.06 11.82
N ILE A 18 17.62 -7.08 12.04
CA ILE A 18 17.23 -5.78 12.61
C ILE A 18 16.27 -5.04 11.66
N LEU A 19 16.53 -5.08 10.36
CA LEU A 19 15.68 -4.44 9.36
C LEU A 19 14.30 -5.11 9.30
N ASP A 20 14.24 -6.44 9.38
CA ASP A 20 13.00 -7.21 9.42
C ASP A 20 12.19 -6.91 10.69
N GLU A 21 12.83 -6.80 11.86
CA GLU A 21 12.18 -6.37 13.10
C GLU A 21 11.63 -4.93 13.00
N VAL A 22 12.41 -4.00 12.46
CA VAL A 22 11.99 -2.61 12.24
C VAL A 22 10.84 -2.51 11.22
N TYR A 23 10.82 -3.39 10.22
CA TYR A 23 9.68 -3.51 9.29
C TYR A 23 8.44 -4.07 9.98
N ALA A 24 8.60 -5.07 10.85
CA ALA A 24 7.50 -5.64 11.62
C ALA A 24 6.89 -4.59 12.57
N ASP A 25 7.71 -3.80 13.26
CA ASP A 25 7.23 -2.72 14.13
C ASP A 25 6.46 -1.64 13.35
N GLN A 26 6.94 -1.27 12.16
CA GLN A 26 6.23 -0.34 11.28
C GLN A 26 4.89 -0.91 10.78
N LEU A 27 4.82 -2.22 10.49
CA LEU A 27 3.57 -2.89 10.11
C LEU A 27 2.59 -2.93 11.28
N VAL A 28 3.06 -3.19 12.51
CA VAL A 28 2.22 -3.16 13.71
C VAL A 28 1.69 -1.76 13.99
N GLU A 29 2.53 -0.73 13.90
CA GLU A 29 2.11 0.67 14.06
C GLU A 29 1.05 1.04 13.00
N LEU A 30 1.29 0.64 11.75
CA LEU A 30 0.38 0.88 10.65
C LEU A 30 -0.96 0.16 10.85
N ALA A 31 -0.95 -1.10 11.27
CA ALA A 31 -2.15 -1.87 11.58
C ALA A 31 -2.95 -1.23 12.73
N GLY A 32 -2.27 -0.83 13.81
CA GLY A 32 -2.89 -0.11 14.93
C GLY A 32 -3.52 1.21 14.49
N ARG A 33 -2.83 1.98 13.64
CA ARG A 33 -3.37 3.23 13.06
C ARG A 33 -4.56 2.97 12.14
N PHE A 34 -4.53 1.88 11.37
CA PHE A 34 -5.65 1.47 10.52
C PHE A 34 -6.89 1.14 11.37
N ASP A 35 -6.74 0.33 12.41
CA ASP A 35 -7.84 -0.04 13.31
C ASP A 35 -8.44 1.18 14.03
N GLU A 36 -7.58 2.09 14.50
CA GLU A 36 -8.02 3.34 15.13
C GLU A 36 -8.87 4.18 14.15
N LEU A 37 -8.37 4.40 12.92
CA LEU A 37 -9.08 5.18 11.92
C LEU A 37 -10.33 4.47 11.38
N ARG A 38 -10.34 3.13 11.33
CA ARG A 38 -11.52 2.35 10.94
C ARG A 38 -12.67 2.60 11.90
N SER A 39 -12.39 2.65 13.20
CA SER A 39 -13.40 3.00 14.23
C SER A 39 -13.98 4.42 14.08
N GLN A 40 -13.25 5.31 13.40
CA GLN A 40 -13.63 6.70 13.15
C GLN A 40 -14.28 6.91 11.76
N GLY A 41 -14.47 5.84 10.97
CA GLY A 41 -14.96 5.95 9.60
C GLY A 41 -13.97 6.62 8.64
N ARG A 42 -12.66 6.52 8.93
CA ARG A 42 -11.58 7.17 8.17
C ARG A 42 -10.71 6.17 7.41
N THR A 43 -11.31 5.06 6.98
CA THR A 43 -10.66 4.04 6.16
C THR A 43 -11.56 3.64 5.00
N ALA A 44 -10.96 3.23 3.88
CA ALA A 44 -11.66 2.59 2.77
C ALA A 44 -10.88 1.35 2.32
N VAL A 45 -11.59 0.30 1.92
CA VAL A 45 -11.00 -0.97 1.43
C VAL A 45 -11.56 -1.39 0.06
N ASP A 46 -12.68 -0.80 -0.36
CA ASP A 46 -13.22 -1.03 -1.69
C ASP A 46 -12.39 -0.26 -2.73
N ILE A 47 -11.99 -0.95 -3.80
CA ILE A 47 -11.12 -0.39 -4.84
C ILE A 47 -11.80 0.73 -5.63
N SER A 48 -13.13 0.67 -5.82
CA SER A 48 -13.89 1.70 -6.53
C SER A 48 -14.02 2.95 -5.67
N ASP A 49 -14.24 2.78 -4.36
CA ASP A 49 -14.21 3.89 -3.42
C ASP A 49 -12.82 4.53 -3.33
N LEU A 50 -11.76 3.73 -3.24
CA LEU A 50 -10.39 4.24 -3.20
C LEU A 50 -9.98 4.95 -4.49
N ALA A 51 -10.43 4.50 -5.66
CA ALA A 51 -10.25 5.21 -6.92
C ALA A 51 -10.87 6.61 -6.89
N ARG A 52 -12.14 6.70 -6.50
CA ARG A 52 -12.84 7.98 -6.36
C ARG A 52 -12.20 8.88 -5.32
N LEU A 53 -11.88 8.36 -4.13
CA LEU A 53 -11.29 9.12 -3.04
C LEU A 53 -9.88 9.62 -3.36
N SER A 54 -9.08 8.82 -4.08
CA SER A 54 -7.75 9.23 -4.54
C SER A 54 -7.83 10.33 -5.59
N THR A 55 -8.83 10.27 -6.47
CA THR A 55 -9.14 11.33 -7.44
C THR A 55 -9.47 12.66 -6.77
N LEU A 56 -10.14 12.60 -5.62
CA LEU A 56 -10.48 13.77 -4.80
C LEU A 56 -9.33 14.21 -3.87
N GLY A 57 -8.20 13.51 -3.86
CA GLY A 57 -7.09 13.77 -2.93
C GLY A 57 -7.40 13.45 -1.47
N ALA A 58 -8.44 12.65 -1.21
CA ALA A 58 -8.93 12.34 0.14
C ALA A 58 -8.09 11.29 0.88
N VAL A 59 -7.28 10.52 0.16
CA VAL A 59 -6.42 9.47 0.73
C VAL A 59 -5.13 10.10 1.27
N ASP A 60 -4.82 9.81 2.52
CA ASP A 60 -3.57 10.18 3.21
C ASP A 60 -2.49 9.15 2.94
N THR A 61 -2.80 7.88 3.21
CA THR A 61 -1.90 6.74 3.04
C THR A 61 -2.65 5.61 2.34
N LEU A 62 -2.08 5.08 1.27
CA LEU A 62 -2.55 3.90 0.55
C LEU A 62 -1.65 2.71 0.85
N LEU A 63 -2.25 1.58 1.19
CA LEU A 63 -1.64 0.27 1.28
C LEU A 63 -2.02 -0.49 0.01
N VAL A 64 -1.03 -1.09 -0.64
CA VAL A 64 -1.21 -1.84 -1.89
C VAL A 64 -0.52 -3.18 -1.75
N ASP A 65 -1.19 -4.26 -2.13
CA ASP A 65 -0.54 -5.57 -2.19
C ASP A 65 0.53 -5.55 -3.29
N ILE A 66 1.75 -5.91 -2.93
CA ILE A 66 2.91 -5.93 -3.83
C ILE A 66 2.74 -6.87 -5.02
N ASP A 67 1.92 -7.91 -4.85
CA ASP A 67 1.68 -8.93 -5.86
C ASP A 67 0.34 -8.69 -6.62
N ALA A 68 -0.42 -7.66 -6.25
CA ALA A 68 -1.72 -7.40 -6.87
C ALA A 68 -1.60 -6.72 -8.24
N ASN A 69 -2.10 -7.42 -9.25
CA ASN A 69 -2.41 -6.84 -10.55
C ASN A 69 -3.94 -6.79 -10.71
N VAL A 70 -4.50 -5.60 -10.90
CA VAL A 70 -5.93 -5.43 -11.17
C VAL A 70 -6.08 -4.77 -12.55
N PRO A 71 -6.32 -5.55 -13.62
CA PRO A 71 -6.53 -5.02 -14.96
C PRO A 71 -7.74 -4.09 -15.02
N GLY A 72 -7.54 -2.94 -15.65
CA GLY A 72 -8.59 -1.95 -15.80
C GLY A 72 -8.05 -0.54 -15.92
N THR A 73 -8.99 0.40 -15.95
CA THR A 73 -8.72 1.84 -16.07
C THR A 73 -9.55 2.63 -15.07
N ILE A 74 -9.10 3.86 -14.79
CA ILE A 74 -9.82 4.82 -13.97
C ILE A 74 -10.02 6.09 -14.79
N ASP A 75 -11.25 6.54 -14.96
CA ASP A 75 -11.54 7.79 -15.65
C ASP A 75 -11.15 9.02 -14.82
N ASP A 76 -11.34 10.22 -15.38
CA ASP A 76 -11.03 11.49 -14.70
C ASP A 76 -11.88 11.73 -13.45
N GLY A 77 -13.07 11.10 -13.35
CA GLY A 77 -13.96 11.17 -12.20
C GLY A 77 -13.67 10.14 -11.11
N GLY A 78 -12.75 9.21 -11.36
CA GLY A 78 -12.42 8.14 -10.44
C GLY A 78 -13.28 6.89 -10.60
N ALA A 79 -14.04 6.76 -11.69
CA ALA A 79 -14.81 5.56 -11.97
C ALA A 79 -13.90 4.47 -12.54
N VAL A 80 -14.01 3.26 -11.98
CA VAL A 80 -13.21 2.10 -12.37
C VAL A 80 -13.93 1.31 -13.46
N THR A 81 -13.20 0.93 -14.51
CA THR A 81 -13.62 -0.08 -15.50
C THR A 81 -12.61 -1.22 -15.46
N LEU A 82 -13.06 -2.42 -15.08
CA LEU A 82 -12.20 -3.61 -15.01
C LEU A 82 -12.14 -4.31 -16.37
N ASP A 83 -10.97 -4.83 -16.71
CA ASP A 83 -10.74 -5.59 -17.93
C ASP A 83 -10.73 -7.11 -17.68
N GLU A 84 -11.14 -7.90 -18.66
CA GLU A 84 -11.23 -9.38 -18.55
C GLU A 84 -9.89 -10.11 -18.75
N SER A 85 -8.86 -9.41 -19.23
CA SER A 85 -7.57 -10.02 -19.57
C SER A 85 -6.40 -9.24 -18.97
N ASP A 86 -5.46 -9.97 -18.36
CA ASP A 86 -4.13 -9.51 -17.99
C ASP A 86 -3.29 -9.24 -19.26
N GLU A 87 -3.63 -8.20 -20.04
CA GLU A 87 -2.71 -7.70 -21.05
C GLU A 87 -1.58 -6.91 -20.35
N PRO A 88 -0.30 -7.30 -20.52
CA PRO A 88 0.81 -6.76 -19.73
C PRO A 88 1.28 -5.36 -20.19
N ALA A 89 0.38 -4.43 -20.51
CA ALA A 89 0.75 -3.17 -21.16
C ALA A 89 0.18 -1.88 -20.53
N ASN A 90 -0.52 -1.93 -19.39
CA ASN A 90 -0.99 -0.72 -18.70
C ASN A 90 -0.71 -0.76 -17.20
N TYR A 91 -0.54 0.43 -16.61
CA TYR A 91 -0.68 0.65 -15.17
C TYR A 91 -2.09 0.21 -14.77
N GLY A 92 -2.22 -0.86 -13.97
CA GLY A 92 -3.52 -1.37 -13.54
C GLY A 92 -4.27 -0.39 -12.63
N VAL A 93 -5.46 -0.78 -12.18
CA VAL A 93 -6.27 0.05 -11.28
C VAL A 93 -5.50 0.37 -9.99
N THR A 94 -4.79 -0.60 -9.41
CA THR A 94 -3.97 -0.40 -8.21
C THR A 94 -2.86 0.63 -8.42
N ASP A 95 -2.17 0.57 -9.56
CA ASP A 95 -1.10 1.51 -9.92
C ASP A 95 -1.64 2.93 -10.16
N GLU A 96 -2.78 3.07 -10.82
CA GLU A 96 -3.37 4.40 -11.07
C GLU A 96 -3.89 5.02 -9.76
N ILE A 97 -4.45 4.23 -8.83
CA ILE A 97 -4.77 4.71 -7.48
C ILE A 97 -3.49 5.20 -6.79
N ALA A 98 -2.43 4.38 -6.78
CA ALA A 98 -1.14 4.75 -6.17
C ALA A 98 -0.57 6.04 -6.77
N ARG A 99 -0.62 6.18 -8.10
CA ARG A 99 -0.20 7.38 -8.81
C ARG A 99 -1.00 8.61 -8.38
N ARG A 100 -2.33 8.52 -8.29
CA ARG A 100 -3.18 9.64 -7.84
C ARG A 100 -2.89 10.04 -6.40
N VAL A 101 -2.67 9.07 -5.51
CA VAL A 101 -2.29 9.32 -4.11
C VAL A 101 -0.96 10.07 -4.04
N LEU A 102 0.07 9.62 -4.78
CA LEU A 102 1.37 10.28 -4.82
C LEU A 102 1.26 11.72 -5.36
N LEU A 103 0.49 11.92 -6.45
CA LEU A 103 0.27 13.25 -7.04
C LEU A 103 -0.49 14.19 -6.10
N ALA A 104 -1.36 13.66 -5.23
CA ALA A 104 -2.05 14.40 -4.20
C ALA A 104 -1.21 14.60 -2.91
N GLY A 105 0.06 14.19 -2.90
CA GLY A 105 0.95 14.30 -1.74
C GLY A 105 0.60 13.35 -0.60
N GLY A 106 -0.01 12.21 -0.91
CA GLY A 106 -0.19 11.10 0.03
C GLY A 106 1.01 10.16 0.04
N ARG A 107 0.94 9.13 0.90
CA ARG A 107 1.95 8.07 1.00
C ARG A 107 1.40 6.79 0.37
N VAL A 108 2.28 6.02 -0.29
CA VAL A 108 1.97 4.66 -0.76
C VAL A 108 2.92 3.68 -0.09
N LEU A 109 2.38 2.58 0.42
CA LEU A 109 3.11 1.48 1.04
C LEU A 109 2.75 0.18 0.33
N ALA A 110 3.76 -0.49 -0.23
CA ALA A 110 3.61 -1.84 -0.71
C ALA A 110 3.70 -2.80 0.49
N VAL A 111 2.71 -3.67 0.65
CA VAL A 111 2.60 -4.65 1.75
C VAL A 111 2.30 -6.04 1.17
N ARG A 112 2.35 -7.09 1.98
CA ARG A 112 1.84 -8.41 1.55
C ARG A 112 0.33 -8.45 1.71
N SER A 113 -0.35 -9.25 0.89
CA SER A 113 -1.80 -9.49 1.01
C SER A 113 -2.25 -9.84 2.43
N GLY A 114 -1.48 -10.66 3.16
CA GLY A 114 -1.78 -11.03 4.55
C GLY A 114 -1.66 -9.88 5.57
N ASP A 115 -1.06 -8.75 5.19
CA ASP A 115 -0.98 -7.54 6.00
C ASP A 115 -2.11 -6.54 5.64
N LEU A 116 -2.94 -6.84 4.63
CA LEU A 116 -4.09 -6.01 4.26
C LEU A 116 -5.36 -6.47 4.98
N PRO A 117 -6.24 -5.53 5.35
CA PRO A 117 -7.55 -5.86 5.85
C PRO A 117 -8.39 -6.53 4.76
N ASP A 118 -9.22 -7.48 5.19
CA ASP A 118 -10.26 -8.10 4.36
C ASP A 118 -9.73 -8.80 3.08
N ASP A 119 -8.44 -9.16 3.03
CA ASP A 119 -7.72 -9.80 1.91
C ASP A 119 -7.86 -9.07 0.55
N GLY A 120 -8.18 -7.77 0.59
CA GLY A 120 -8.32 -6.94 -0.62
C GLY A 120 -6.98 -6.52 -1.22
N PRO A 121 -6.94 -6.08 -2.49
CA PRO A 121 -5.70 -5.67 -3.15
C PRO A 121 -5.18 -4.31 -2.66
N VAL A 122 -6.03 -3.52 -2.00
CA VAL A 122 -5.72 -2.18 -1.49
C VAL A 122 -6.48 -1.86 -0.21
N ALA A 123 -5.92 -0.97 0.60
CA ALA A 123 -6.60 -0.32 1.71
C ALA A 123 -6.11 1.13 1.86
N GLY A 124 -6.95 2.04 2.36
CA GLY A 124 -6.58 3.45 2.48
C GLY A 124 -6.99 4.08 3.79
N LEU A 125 -6.11 4.93 4.31
CA LEU A 125 -6.36 5.86 5.41
C LEU A 125 -6.76 7.21 4.83
N LEU A 126 -7.83 7.80 5.35
CA LEU A 126 -8.41 9.02 4.81
C LEU A 126 -8.02 10.27 5.61
N ARG A 127 -7.78 11.38 4.90
CA ARG A 127 -7.46 12.69 5.48
C ARG A 127 -8.61 13.27 6.30
N PHE A 128 -9.84 12.92 5.93
CA PHE A 128 -11.07 13.37 6.58
C PHE A 128 -12.11 12.24 6.59
N VAL A 129 -13.16 12.42 7.39
CA VAL A 129 -14.30 11.49 7.45
C VAL A 129 -15.10 11.51 6.15
N VAL A 130 -15.66 10.37 5.78
CA VAL A 130 -16.56 10.19 4.64
C VAL A 130 -18.01 10.08 5.10
#